data_AF-A0A367RV62-F1
#
_entry.id   AF-A0A367RV62-F1
#
_cell.length_a   1.000
_cell.length_b   1.000
_cell.length_c   1.000
_cell.angle_alpha   90.00
_cell.angle_beta   90.00
_cell.angle_gamma   90.00
#
_symmetry.space_group_name_H-M   'P 1'
#
loop_
_entity.id
_entity.type
_entity.pdbx_description
1 polymer ?
#
loop_
_entity_poly.entity_id
_entity_poly.type
_entity_poly.pdbx_seq_one_letter_code
_entity_poly.pdbx_strand_id
1 'polypeptide(L)'
;MSRNTKTIMKQLTGFTPIASLPESTAASAKQRLLTTIEWLDEEGAASENNLNLLTAIAQSILWSEESYTRFLQCAFDAAIELFDISSQNWEFEEAMSSRHNPRNWDEYKQLEQTRAL
;
A
#
# COMPACT_ATOMS: atom_id res chain seq x y z
N MET A 1 14.38 44.75 12.40
CA MET A 1 13.14 43.94 12.40
C MET A 1 12.92 43.40 11.00
N SER A 2 13.38 42.18 10.72
CA SER A 2 13.21 41.51 9.42
C SER A 2 12.79 40.07 9.66
N ARG A 3 11.50 39.89 9.90
CA ARG A 3 10.83 38.58 10.03
C ARG A 3 9.42 38.78 9.50
N ASN A 4 9.25 38.86 8.18
CA ASN A 4 7.90 38.75 7.59
C ASN A 4 7.83 38.38 6.11
N THR A 5 8.93 38.09 5.43
CA THR A 5 8.87 37.65 4.02
C THR A 5 8.79 36.13 3.87
N LYS A 6 9.29 35.35 4.85
CA LYS A 6 9.23 33.87 4.82
C LYS A 6 7.82 33.30 5.03
N THR A 7 6.97 33.99 5.78
CA THR A 7 5.62 33.52 6.12
C THR A 7 4.63 33.66 4.96
N ILE A 8 4.82 34.68 4.11
CA ILE A 8 3.86 35.04 3.06
C ILE A 8 3.88 34.03 1.90
N MET A 9 5.04 33.45 1.57
CA MET A 9 5.13 32.42 0.52
C MET A 9 4.42 31.10 0.89
N LYS A 10 4.12 30.85 2.17
CA LYS A 10 3.48 29.61 2.61
C LYS A 10 1.98 29.56 2.31
N GLN A 11 1.36 30.67 1.92
CA GLN A 11 -0.10 30.78 1.74
C GLN A 11 -0.58 30.87 0.28
N LEU A 12 0.31 30.88 -0.72
CA LEU A 12 -0.08 31.23 -2.10
C LEU A 12 -0.11 30.09 -3.12
N THR A 13 0.27 28.86 -2.76
CA THR A 13 0.26 27.73 -3.70
C THR A 13 -0.47 26.49 -3.22
N GLY A 14 -0.82 26.38 -1.92
CA GLY A 14 -1.36 25.12 -1.38
C GLY A 14 -0.40 23.92 -1.49
N PHE A 15 0.82 24.13 -1.98
CA PHE A 15 1.83 23.10 -2.18
C PHE A 15 2.83 23.11 -1.03
N THR A 16 2.82 22.05 -0.25
CA THR A 16 3.87 21.74 0.73
C THR A 16 5.10 21.25 -0.02
N PRO A 17 6.27 21.89 0.11
CA PRO A 17 7.50 21.42 -0.53
C PRO A 17 7.84 19.99 -0.09
N ILE A 18 8.25 19.12 -1.02
CA ILE A 18 8.60 17.71 -0.75
C ILE A 18 9.65 17.60 0.37
N ALA A 19 10.61 18.53 0.41
CA ALA A 19 11.65 18.61 1.44
C ALA A 19 11.14 18.98 2.86
N SER A 20 9.84 19.25 3.01
CA SER A 20 9.19 19.55 4.30
C SER A 20 8.17 18.50 4.74
N LEU A 21 8.06 17.40 3.98
CA LEU A 21 7.34 16.19 4.41
C LEU A 21 8.25 15.38 5.36
N PRO A 22 7.71 14.76 6.41
CA PRO A 22 8.48 13.87 7.28
C PRO A 22 9.08 12.70 6.47
N GLU A 23 10.23 12.19 6.91
CA GLU A 23 10.81 10.95 6.34
C GLU A 23 9.79 9.82 6.43
N SER A 24 9.35 9.35 5.27
CA SER A 24 8.18 8.49 5.17
C SER A 24 8.59 7.02 5.21
N THR A 25 7.98 6.25 6.11
CA THR A 25 7.93 4.78 6.04
C THR A 25 7.26 4.29 4.74
N ALA A 26 6.58 5.17 4.00
CA ALA A 26 6.10 4.88 2.66
C ALA A 26 7.22 4.64 1.65
N ALA A 27 8.46 5.10 1.89
CA ALA A 27 9.59 4.81 1.01
C ALA A 27 9.91 3.31 0.97
N SER A 28 9.89 2.62 2.12
CA SER A 28 10.09 1.17 2.19
C SER A 28 8.87 0.39 1.68
N ALA A 29 7.66 0.90 1.95
CA ALA A 29 6.43 0.30 1.42
C ALA A 29 6.34 0.38 -0.11
N LYS A 30 6.72 1.54 -0.67
CA LYS A 30 6.78 1.77 -2.11
C LYS A 30 7.79 0.85 -2.78
N GLN A 31 8.97 0.67 -2.19
CA GLN A 31 9.94 -0.31 -2.68
C GLN A 31 9.37 -1.74 -2.65
N ARG A 32 8.74 -2.15 -1.55
CA ARG A 32 8.11 -3.49 -1.47
C ARG A 32 7.04 -3.68 -2.54
N LEU A 33 6.20 -2.67 -2.79
CA LEU A 33 5.18 -2.75 -3.83
C LEU A 33 5.77 -2.86 -5.24
N LEU A 34 6.83 -2.10 -5.54
CA LEU A 34 7.53 -2.20 -6.82
C LEU A 34 8.15 -3.59 -7.02
N THR A 35 8.79 -4.16 -6.00
CA THR A 35 9.33 -5.53 -6.06
C THR A 35 8.22 -6.58 -6.25
N THR A 36 7.04 -6.40 -5.63
CA THR A 36 5.91 -7.28 -5.86
C THR A 36 5.40 -7.20 -7.31
N ILE A 37 5.38 -5.99 -7.91
CA ILE A 37 4.99 -5.81 -9.30
C ILE A 37 5.98 -6.49 -10.25
N GLU A 38 7.29 -6.36 -10.00
CA GLU A 38 8.34 -7.06 -10.76
C GLU A 38 8.16 -8.58 -10.70
N TRP A 39 7.88 -9.13 -9.52
CA TRP A 39 7.63 -10.56 -9.37
C TRP A 39 6.37 -11.02 -10.13
N LEU A 40 5.30 -10.21 -10.16
CA LEU A 40 4.08 -10.53 -10.93
C LEU A 40 4.33 -10.56 -12.45
N ASP A 41 5.25 -9.73 -12.94
CA ASP A 41 5.68 -9.73 -14.35
C ASP A 41 6.49 -11.00 -14.67
N GLU A 42 7.46 -11.34 -13.83
CA GLU A 42 8.29 -12.55 -13.99
C GLU A 42 7.47 -13.85 -14.02
N GLU A 43 6.42 -13.94 -13.20
CA GLU A 43 5.53 -15.10 -13.13
C GLU A 43 4.44 -15.10 -14.22
N GLY A 44 4.32 -14.03 -15.02
CA GLY A 44 3.22 -13.87 -15.99
C GLY A 44 1.84 -13.84 -15.33
N ALA A 45 1.77 -13.45 -14.04
CA ALA A 45 0.58 -13.49 -13.21
C ALA A 45 -0.37 -12.29 -13.43
N ALA A 46 0.08 -11.28 -14.20
CA ALA A 46 -0.72 -10.12 -14.56
C ALA A 46 -0.46 -9.70 -16.01
N SER A 47 -1.45 -9.08 -16.64
CA SER A 47 -1.26 -8.50 -17.98
C SER A 47 -0.39 -7.24 -17.92
N GLU A 48 0.29 -6.92 -19.02
CA GLU A 48 1.10 -5.70 -19.15
C GLU A 48 0.34 -4.43 -18.77
N ASN A 49 -0.95 -4.34 -19.15
CA ASN A 49 -1.81 -3.21 -18.77
C ASN A 49 -2.03 -3.10 -17.25
N ASN A 50 -2.21 -4.23 -16.56
CA ASN A 50 -2.38 -4.26 -15.11
C ASN A 50 -1.08 -3.87 -14.40
N LEU A 51 0.07 -4.37 -14.87
CA LEU A 51 1.39 -4.06 -14.34
C LEU A 51 1.74 -2.58 -14.51
N ASN A 52 1.44 -2.01 -15.69
CA ASN A 52 1.61 -0.58 -15.96
C ASN A 52 0.77 0.29 -15.02
N LEU A 53 -0.48 -0.10 -14.77
CA LEU A 53 -1.36 0.62 -13.84
C LEU A 53 -0.84 0.54 -12.40
N LEU A 54 -0.47 -0.65 -11.93
CA LEU A 54 0.08 -0.85 -10.59
C LEU A 54 1.38 -0.07 -10.39
N THR A 55 2.26 -0.05 -11.39
CA THR A 55 3.51 0.71 -11.38
C THR A 55 3.24 2.21 -11.30
N ALA A 56 2.31 2.72 -12.12
CA ALA A 56 1.93 4.13 -12.10
C ALA A 56 1.34 4.55 -10.74
N ILE A 57 0.53 3.68 -10.13
CA ILE A 57 -0.04 3.91 -8.79
C ILE A 57 1.07 3.91 -7.74
N ALA A 58 1.97 2.92 -7.76
CA ALA A 58 3.09 2.80 -6.82
C ALA A 58 4.07 3.97 -6.93
N GLN A 59 4.31 4.46 -8.15
CA GLN A 59 5.22 5.57 -8.41
C GLN A 59 4.60 6.94 -8.11
N SER A 60 3.27 7.04 -8.02
CA SER A 60 2.55 8.29 -7.77
C SER A 60 3.04 9.01 -6.52
N ILE A 61 3.37 10.29 -6.69
CA ILE A 61 3.75 11.21 -5.61
C ILE A 61 2.57 11.64 -4.73
N LEU A 62 1.34 11.22 -5.08
CA LEU A 62 0.09 11.64 -4.42
C LEU A 62 -0.31 10.75 -3.24
N TRP A 63 0.54 9.84 -2.79
CA TRP A 63 0.23 8.98 -1.66
C TRP A 63 0.20 9.78 -0.36
N SER A 64 -1.01 10.15 0.08
CA SER A 64 -1.26 10.42 1.50
C SER A 64 -1.24 9.11 2.29
N GLU A 65 -1.01 9.18 3.60
CA GLU A 65 -1.15 8.00 4.49
C GLU A 65 -2.53 7.34 4.35
N GLU A 66 -3.57 8.15 4.17
CA GLU A 66 -4.94 7.69 3.92
C GLU A 66 -5.08 6.92 2.59
N SER A 67 -4.47 7.44 1.52
CA SER A 67 -4.49 6.78 0.20
C SER A 67 -3.72 5.46 0.23
N TYR A 68 -2.59 5.43 0.94
CA TYR A 68 -1.82 4.21 1.16
C TYR A 68 -2.62 3.16 1.94
N THR A 69 -3.27 3.59 3.03
CA THR A 69 -4.11 2.72 3.87
C THR A 69 -5.24 2.09 3.06
N ARG A 70 -5.93 2.88 2.23
CA ARG A 70 -6.97 2.39 1.32
C ARG A 70 -6.43 1.39 0.29
N PHE A 71 -5.26 1.66 -0.28
CA PHE A 71 -4.62 0.76 -1.22
C PHE A 71 -4.32 -0.60 -0.57
N LEU A 72 -3.71 -0.60 0.62
CA LEU A 72 -3.44 -1.83 1.36
C LEU A 72 -4.73 -2.58 1.69
N GLN A 73 -5.78 -1.89 2.13
CA GLN A 73 -7.07 -2.52 2.42
C GLN A 73 -7.63 -3.23 1.18
N CYS A 74 -7.72 -2.54 0.03
CA CYS A 74 -8.19 -3.17 -1.19
C CYS A 74 -7.32 -4.37 -1.61
N ALA A 75 -6.01 -4.29 -1.44
CA ALA A 75 -5.10 -5.39 -1.75
C ALA A 75 -5.30 -6.60 -0.83
N PHE A 76 -5.48 -6.39 0.48
CA PHE A 76 -5.75 -7.48 1.43
C PHE A 76 -7.12 -8.10 1.22
N ASP A 77 -8.16 -7.31 0.96
CA ASP A 77 -9.50 -7.82 0.66
C ASP A 77 -9.47 -8.74 -0.59
N ALA A 78 -8.78 -8.31 -1.65
CA ALA A 78 -8.61 -9.12 -2.85
C ALA A 78 -7.79 -10.40 -2.61
N ALA A 79 -6.73 -10.31 -1.80
CA ALA A 79 -5.93 -11.49 -1.43
C ALA A 79 -6.75 -12.50 -0.63
N ILE A 80 -7.62 -12.04 0.27
CA ILE A 80 -8.53 -12.87 1.04
C ILE A 80 -9.52 -13.59 0.11
N GLU A 81 -10.16 -12.85 -0.79
CA GLU A 81 -11.09 -13.43 -1.76
C GLU A 81 -10.41 -14.52 -2.60
N LEU A 82 -9.21 -14.23 -3.10
CA LEU A 82 -8.43 -15.20 -3.87
C LEU A 82 -8.06 -16.43 -3.04
N PHE A 83 -7.62 -16.22 -1.79
CA PHE A 83 -7.31 -17.32 -0.88
C PHE A 83 -8.54 -18.19 -0.65
N ASP A 84 -9.67 -17.60 -0.26
CA ASP A 84 -10.92 -18.30 0.03
C ASP A 84 -11.45 -19.08 -1.19
N ILE A 85 -11.25 -18.59 -2.42
CA ILE A 85 -11.55 -19.32 -3.66
C ILE A 85 -10.58 -20.49 -3.87
N SER A 86 -9.28 -20.27 -3.65
CA SER A 86 -8.25 -21.27 -3.90
C SER A 86 -8.17 -22.37 -2.85
N SER A 87 -8.59 -22.10 -1.61
CA SER A 87 -8.48 -22.99 -0.46
C SER A 87 -9.75 -23.81 -0.19
N GLN A 88 -10.74 -23.79 -1.09
CA GLN A 88 -12.04 -24.46 -0.89
C GLN A 88 -11.93 -25.97 -0.63
N ASN A 89 -10.82 -26.59 -1.05
CA ASN A 89 -10.57 -28.03 -0.88
C ASN A 89 -9.56 -28.35 0.23
N TRP A 90 -9.08 -27.35 0.98
CA TRP A 90 -8.13 -27.55 2.07
C TRP A 90 -8.88 -27.91 3.37
N GLU A 91 -8.24 -28.66 4.26
CA GLU A 91 -8.80 -28.85 5.60
C GLU A 91 -8.89 -27.50 6.31
N PHE A 92 -10.00 -27.27 7.04
CA PHE A 92 -10.27 -25.95 7.65
C PHE A 92 -9.13 -25.48 8.55
N GLU A 93 -8.60 -26.35 9.40
CA GLU A 93 -7.50 -26.01 10.30
C GLU A 93 -6.18 -25.72 9.56
N GLU A 94 -5.93 -26.42 8.44
CA GLU A 94 -4.78 -26.19 7.57
C GLU A 94 -4.89 -24.84 6.85
N ALA A 95 -6.06 -24.50 6.31
CA ALA A 95 -6.30 -23.22 5.67
C ALA A 95 -6.19 -22.04 6.65
N MET A 96 -6.69 -22.21 7.88
CA MET A 96 -6.66 -21.15 8.90
C MET A 96 -5.27 -20.92 9.48
N SER A 97 -4.42 -21.95 9.58
CA SER A 97 -3.06 -21.83 10.11
C SER A 97 -2.00 -21.52 9.04
N SER A 98 -2.36 -21.62 7.75
CA SER A 98 -1.44 -21.42 6.65
C SER A 98 -0.83 -20.03 6.63
N ARG A 99 0.48 -19.96 6.38
CA ARG A 99 1.20 -18.70 6.07
C ARG A 99 0.70 -18.02 4.79
N HIS A 100 0.01 -18.78 3.92
CA HIS A 100 -0.57 -18.27 2.69
C HIS A 100 -1.94 -17.62 2.91
N ASN A 101 -2.55 -17.79 4.09
CA ASN A 101 -3.79 -17.11 4.45
C ASN A 101 -3.47 -15.64 4.79
N PRO A 102 -4.02 -14.66 4.04
CA PRO A 102 -3.72 -13.25 4.26
C PRO A 102 -4.12 -12.73 5.64
N ARG A 103 -5.09 -13.38 6.30
CA ARG A 103 -5.52 -13.05 7.67
C ARG A 103 -4.42 -13.29 8.70
N ASN A 104 -3.40 -14.07 8.36
CA ASN A 104 -2.26 -14.34 9.23
C ASN A 104 -1.11 -13.32 9.07
N TRP A 105 -1.16 -12.44 8.07
CA TRP A 105 -0.09 -11.48 7.80
C TRP A 105 -0.06 -10.34 8.83
N ASP A 106 1.13 -9.97 9.29
CA ASP A 106 1.30 -9.01 10.39
C ASP A 106 0.77 -7.62 10.03
N GLU A 107 1.01 -7.14 8.80
CA GLU A 107 0.48 -5.85 8.33
C GLU A 107 -1.06 -5.82 8.25
N TYR A 108 -1.69 -6.95 7.89
CA TYR A 108 -3.16 -7.06 7.89
C TYR A 108 -3.72 -6.95 9.31
N LYS A 109 -3.11 -7.65 10.28
CA LYS A 109 -3.51 -7.60 11.69
C LYS A 109 -3.39 -6.19 12.28
N GLN A 110 -2.34 -5.45 11.93
CA GLN A 110 -2.15 -4.06 12.37
C GLN A 110 -3.24 -3.14 11.78
N LEU A 111 -3.64 -3.35 10.53
CA LEU A 111 -4.74 -2.61 9.89
C LEU A 111 -6.09 -2.87 10.55
N GLU A 112 -6.43 -4.11 10.89
CA GLU A 112 -7.67 -4.43 11.62
C GLU A 112 -7.71 -3.77 13.01
N GLN A 113 -6.58 -3.79 13.73
CA GLN A 113 -6.48 -3.15 15.05
C GLN A 113 -6.71 -1.63 14.97
N THR A 114 -6.23 -0.99 13.90
CA THR A 114 -6.40 0.46 13.68
C THR A 114 -7.86 0.83 13.36
N ARG A 115 -8.64 -0.08 12.77
CA ARG A 115 -10.08 0.12 12.49
C ARG A 115 -10.98 -0.03 13.73
N ALA A 116 -10.51 -0.73 14.75
CA ALA A 116 -11.30 -1.03 15.96
C ALA A 116 -11.20 0.07 17.04
N LEU A 117 -10.36 1.08 16.84
CA LEU A 117 -10.14 2.23 17.73
C LEU A 117 -10.92 3.46 17.24
#